data_AF-A0A377DV70-F1
#
_entry.id   AF-A0A377DV70-F1
#
_cell.length_a   1.000
_cell.length_b   1.000
_cell.length_c   1.000
_cell.angle_alpha   90.00
_cell.angle_beta   90.00
_cell.angle_gamma   90.00
#
_symmetry.space_group_name_H-M   'P 1'
#
loop_
_entity.id
_entity.type
_entity.pdbx_description
1 polymer ?
#
loop_
_entity_poly.entity_id
_entity_poly.type
_entity_poly.pdbx_seq_one_letter_code
_entity_poly.pdbx_strand_id
1 'polypeptide(L)'
;MVKIACVSVHGANRLGGNSLLDLVVFGRAAGLHLQESIAEQGALRDASESDVEASLDRLNRWNNNRNGEDPVAIRKALQECMQHKLSVFREGDAMAKGLEQLKVIRERLKNARLDDTSSEFQHPAR
;
A
#
# COMPACT_ATOMS: atom_id res chain seq x y z
N MET A 1 12.01 -1.75 4.46
CA MET A 1 11.20 -2.12 5.65
C MET A 1 10.75 -0.92 6.51
N VAL A 2 11.54 0.14 6.72
CA VAL A 2 11.18 1.17 7.74
C VAL A 2 10.24 2.29 7.27
N LYS A 3 10.15 2.60 5.96
CA LYS A 3 9.17 3.59 5.42
C LYS A 3 7.69 3.17 5.58
N ILE A 4 7.44 1.91 5.91
CA ILE A 4 6.11 1.32 6.14
C ILE A 4 5.87 0.97 7.62
N ALA A 5 6.85 1.18 8.49
CA ALA A 5 6.71 0.98 9.93
C ALA A 5 6.57 2.33 10.64
N CYS A 6 5.43 2.58 11.30
CA CYS A 6 5.22 3.78 12.10
C CYS A 6 5.80 3.61 13.51
N VAL A 7 7.11 3.37 13.59
CA VAL A 7 7.83 3.53 14.85
C VAL A 7 8.04 5.03 14.98
N SER A 8 7.35 5.67 15.94
CA SER A 8 7.19 7.12 16.09
C SER A 8 8.50 7.89 16.44
N VAL A 9 9.64 7.53 15.83
CA VAL A 9 10.92 8.23 15.95
C VAL A 9 10.99 9.51 15.12
N HIS A 10 9.99 9.81 14.29
CA HIS A 10 9.97 11.00 13.42
C HIS A 10 8.87 12.03 13.74
N GLY A 11 7.98 11.76 14.70
CA GLY A 11 6.88 12.68 15.03
C GLY A 11 6.10 13.17 13.79
N ALA A 12 5.85 14.47 13.71
CA ALA A 12 5.15 15.11 12.59
C ALA A 12 6.07 15.61 11.45
N ASN A 13 7.39 15.62 11.64
CA ASN A 13 8.34 16.10 10.62
C ASN A 13 9.64 15.31 10.66
N ARG A 14 10.00 14.73 9.52
CA ARG A 14 11.18 13.89 9.37
C ARG A 14 12.42 14.74 9.14
N LEU A 15 13.36 14.75 10.09
CA LEU A 15 14.66 15.43 9.93
C LEU A 15 15.48 14.76 8.80
N GLY A 16 15.97 15.58 7.87
CA GLY A 16 16.76 15.12 6.72
C GLY A 16 18.08 14.47 7.16
N GLY A 17 18.39 13.29 6.63
CA GLY A 17 19.63 12.55 6.93
C GLY A 17 19.45 11.24 7.70
N ASN A 18 18.37 11.07 8.46
CA ASN A 18 18.22 9.89 9.34
C ASN A 18 17.74 8.61 8.63
N SER A 19 17.32 8.66 7.35
CA SER A 19 16.72 7.48 6.66
C SER A 19 17.63 6.30 6.49
N LEU A 20 18.91 6.55 6.23
CA LEU A 20 19.87 5.47 6.08
C LEU A 20 20.22 4.86 7.44
N LEU A 21 20.36 5.70 8.46
CA LEU A 21 20.65 5.27 9.83
C LEU A 21 19.50 4.43 10.41
N ASP A 22 18.26 4.90 10.25
CA ASP A 22 17.06 4.18 10.70
C ASP A 22 16.94 2.80 10.05
N LEU A 23 17.27 2.69 8.75
CA LEU A 23 17.19 1.42 8.03
C LEU A 23 18.14 0.38 8.62
N VAL A 24 19.38 0.76 8.93
CA VAL A 24 20.39 -0.17 9.47
C VAL A 24 20.09 -0.53 10.92
N VAL A 25 19.73 0.46 11.74
CA VAL A 25 19.48 0.25 13.18
C VAL A 25 18.23 -0.60 13.40
N PHE A 26 17.10 -0.25 12.78
CA PHE A 26 15.86 -1.03 12.95
C PHE A 26 15.90 -2.36 12.21
N GLY A 27 16.60 -2.45 11.07
CA GLY A 27 16.82 -3.72 10.37
C GLY A 27 17.58 -4.72 11.25
N ARG A 28 18.65 -4.28 11.91
CA ARG A 28 19.42 -5.12 12.84
C ARG A 28 18.61 -5.49 14.07
N ALA A 29 17.89 -4.55 14.68
CA ALA A 29 17.05 -4.82 15.84
C ALA A 29 15.93 -5.84 15.52
N ALA A 30 15.24 -5.67 14.39
CA ALA A 30 14.22 -6.63 13.95
C ALA A 30 14.81 -8.03 13.70
N GLY A 31 16.01 -8.11 13.11
CA GLY A 31 16.70 -9.38 12.90
C GLY A 31 17.07 -10.12 14.19
N LEU A 32 17.56 -9.39 15.21
CA LEU A 32 17.89 -9.99 16.50
C LEU A 32 16.64 -10.54 17.21
N HIS A 33 15.57 -9.75 17.24
CA HIS A 33 14.31 -10.19 17.86
C HIS A 33 13.60 -11.31 17.09
N LEU A 34 13.76 -11.38 15.76
CA LEU A 34 13.24 -12.47 14.94
C LEU A 34 13.84 -13.82 15.32
N GLN A 35 15.15 -13.86 15.60
CA GLN A 35 15.83 -15.10 15.95
C GLN A 35 15.32 -15.66 17.29
N GLU A 36 15.13 -14.80 18.28
CA GLU A 36 14.52 -15.16 19.57
C GLU A 36 13.05 -15.57 19.39
N SER A 37 12.28 -14.79 18.64
CA SER A 37 10.84 -15.04 18.44
C SER A 37 10.57 -16.34 17.68
N ILE A 38 11.36 -16.68 16.67
CA ILE A 38 11.21 -17.93 15.91
C ILE A 38 11.59 -19.13 16.79
N ALA A 39 12.62 -18.99 17.62
CA ALA A 39 13.00 -20.04 18.57
C ALA A 39 11.92 -20.28 19.64
N GLU A 40 11.23 -19.22 20.08
CA GLU A 40 10.15 -19.30 21.07
C GLU A 40 8.79 -19.76 20.48
N GLN A 41 8.51 -19.46 19.21
CA GLN A 41 7.23 -19.80 18.56
C GLN A 41 7.06 -21.30 18.27
N GLY A 42 8.15 -22.08 18.27
CA GLY A 42 8.08 -23.53 18.04
C GLY A 42 7.76 -23.90 16.59
N ALA A 43 7.09 -25.04 16.38
CA ALA A 43 6.78 -25.55 15.04
C ALA A 43 5.78 -24.63 14.31
N LEU A 44 6.20 -24.12 13.16
CA LEU A 44 5.35 -23.31 12.28
C LEU A 44 4.31 -24.19 11.58
N ARG A 45 3.10 -23.65 11.40
CA ARG A 45 2.05 -24.29 10.59
C ARG A 45 2.39 -24.16 9.11
N ASP A 46 2.23 -25.24 8.35
CA ASP A 46 2.27 -25.19 6.89
C ASP A 46 1.13 -24.36 6.31
N ALA A 47 1.40 -23.69 5.20
CA ALA A 47 0.35 -22.98 4.46
C ALA A 47 -0.72 -23.98 3.99
N SER A 48 -1.99 -23.65 4.22
CA SER A 48 -3.12 -24.42 3.70
C SER A 48 -3.47 -23.94 2.29
N GLU A 49 -4.20 -24.75 1.53
CA GLU A 49 -4.74 -24.33 0.23
C GLU A 49 -5.61 -23.06 0.35
N SER A 50 -6.38 -22.93 1.45
CA SER A 50 -7.19 -21.73 1.70
C SER A 50 -6.35 -20.46 1.92
N ASP A 51 -5.14 -20.57 2.48
CA ASP A 51 -4.23 -19.42 2.63
C ASP A 51 -3.71 -18.96 1.27
N VAL A 52 -3.47 -19.91 0.36
CA VAL A 52 -3.02 -19.64 -1.02
C VAL A 52 -4.16 -19.02 -1.83
N GLU A 53 -5.36 -19.57 -1.76
CA GLU A 53 -6.54 -19.06 -2.46
C GLU A 53 -6.86 -17.62 -2.03
N ALA A 54 -6.92 -17.35 -0.73
CA ALA A 54 -7.16 -16.01 -0.19
C ALA A 54 -6.07 -15.00 -0.63
N SER A 55 -4.83 -15.46 -0.79
CA SER A 55 -3.73 -14.63 -1.29
C SER A 55 -3.87 -14.30 -2.78
N LEU A 56 -4.49 -15.19 -3.56
CA LEU A 56 -4.69 -15.05 -5.01
C LEU A 56 -5.96 -14.27 -5.37
N ASP A 57 -6.96 -14.19 -4.49
CA ASP A 57 -8.24 -13.50 -4.74
C ASP A 57 -8.07 -12.11 -5.35
N ARG A 58 -7.14 -11.31 -4.79
CA ARG A 58 -6.88 -9.96 -5.28
C ARG A 58 -6.32 -9.96 -6.70
N LEU A 59 -5.41 -10.89 -7.01
CA LEU A 59 -4.82 -11.03 -8.34
C LEU A 59 -5.89 -11.52 -9.34
N ASN A 60 -6.65 -12.54 -8.96
CA ASN A 60 -7.75 -13.10 -9.76
C ASN A 60 -8.80 -12.04 -10.11
N ARG A 61 -9.15 -11.16 -9.16
CA ARG A 61 -10.05 -10.02 -9.42
C ARG A 61 -9.57 -9.15 -10.58
N TRP A 62 -8.28 -8.80 -10.61
CA TRP A 62 -7.69 -7.97 -11.66
C TRP A 62 -7.59 -8.74 -12.99
N ASN A 63 -7.18 -10.00 -12.94
CA ASN A 63 -7.03 -10.84 -14.13
C ASN A 63 -8.36 -11.24 -14.77
N ASN A 64 -9.48 -11.24 -14.03
CA ASN A 64 -10.80 -11.66 -14.54
C ASN A 64 -11.76 -10.50 -14.82
N ASN A 65 -11.50 -9.29 -14.30
CA ASN A 65 -12.35 -8.15 -14.62
C ASN A 65 -12.01 -7.58 -16.01
N ARG A 66 -12.99 -7.56 -16.92
CA ARG A 66 -12.87 -6.99 -18.28
C ARG A 66 -13.62 -5.68 -18.46
N ASN A 67 -14.39 -5.26 -17.46
CA ASN A 67 -15.25 -4.09 -17.54
C ASN A 67 -14.88 -3.07 -16.47
N GLY A 68 -15.15 -1.80 -16.77
CA GLY A 68 -14.96 -0.70 -15.83
C GLY A 68 -13.77 0.19 -16.19
N GLU A 69 -13.21 0.89 -15.22
CA GLU A 69 -12.37 2.07 -15.46
C GLU A 69 -10.86 1.74 -15.50
N ASP A 70 -10.10 2.53 -16.26
CA ASP A 70 -8.64 2.45 -16.31
C ASP A 70 -8.00 2.92 -14.98
N PRO A 71 -7.18 2.08 -14.31
CA PRO A 71 -6.50 2.44 -13.07
C PRO A 71 -5.56 3.64 -13.22
N VAL A 72 -5.04 3.95 -14.40
CA VAL A 72 -4.19 5.13 -14.63
C VAL A 72 -5.01 6.41 -14.44
N ALA A 73 -6.24 6.45 -14.96
CA ALA A 73 -7.15 7.58 -14.77
C ALA A 73 -7.54 7.75 -13.28
N ILE A 74 -7.81 6.63 -12.59
CA ILE A 74 -8.13 6.64 -11.15
C ILE A 74 -6.93 7.14 -10.33
N ARG A 75 -5.72 6.69 -10.68
CA ARG A 75 -4.47 7.16 -10.04
C ARG A 75 -4.28 8.65 -10.21
N LYS A 76 -4.52 9.18 -11.42
CA LYS A 76 -4.44 10.62 -11.69
C LYS A 76 -5.44 11.40 -10.82
N ALA A 77 -6.70 10.95 -10.76
CA ALA A 77 -7.72 11.57 -9.92
C ALA A 77 -7.35 11.57 -8.42
N LEU A 78 -6.75 10.46 -7.94
CA LEU A 78 -6.24 10.38 -6.57
C LEU A 78 -5.13 11.42 -6.32
N GLN A 79 -4.15 11.51 -7.23
CA GLN A 79 -3.05 12.46 -7.12
C GLN A 79 -3.55 13.91 -7.08
N GLU A 80 -4.50 14.26 -7.95
CA GLU A 80 -5.13 15.59 -7.97
C GLU A 80 -5.89 15.87 -6.66
N CYS A 81 -6.70 14.92 -6.18
CA CYS A 81 -7.42 15.05 -4.92
C CYS A 81 -6.47 15.33 -3.75
N MET A 82 -5.39 14.55 -3.64
CA MET A 82 -4.37 14.73 -2.60
C MET A 82 -3.68 16.10 -2.71
N GLN A 83 -3.28 16.50 -3.92
CA GLN A 83 -2.59 17.76 -4.17
C GLN A 83 -3.44 18.98 -3.82
N HIS A 84 -4.73 18.95 -4.17
CA HIS A 84 -5.63 20.11 -4.00
C HIS A 84 -6.28 20.20 -2.62
N LYS A 85 -6.48 19.07 -1.93
CA LYS A 85 -7.26 19.04 -0.67
C LYS A 85 -6.43 18.72 0.58
N LEU A 86 -5.24 18.17 0.40
CA LEU A 86 -4.37 17.70 1.49
C LEU A 86 -2.94 18.24 1.37
N SER A 87 -2.82 19.42 0.76
CA SER A 87 -1.57 20.16 0.56
C SER A 87 -0.91 20.59 1.88
N VAL A 88 0.18 21.36 1.80
CA VAL A 88 0.89 21.92 2.98
C VAL A 88 -0.06 22.74 3.84
N PHE A 89 -0.90 23.57 3.23
CA PHE A 89 -1.96 24.31 3.91
C PHE A 89 -3.26 23.52 3.85
N ARG A 90 -3.94 23.43 4.99
CA ARG A 90 -5.12 22.58 5.17
C ARG A 90 -6.20 23.34 5.92
N GLU A 91 -7.41 23.25 5.39
CA GLU A 91 -8.62 23.81 5.97
C GLU A 91 -9.63 22.69 6.20
N GLY A 92 -10.39 22.75 7.30
CA GLY A 92 -11.29 21.68 7.72
C GLY A 92 -12.29 21.27 6.63
N ASP A 93 -12.97 22.25 6.03
CA ASP A 93 -13.98 22.01 4.99
C ASP A 93 -13.37 21.43 3.71
N ALA A 94 -12.16 21.88 3.33
CA ALA A 94 -11.45 21.37 2.17
C ALA A 94 -11.02 19.91 2.39
N MET A 95 -10.56 19.56 3.59
CA MET A 95 -10.18 18.19 3.96
C MET A 95 -11.40 17.27 4.03
N ALA A 96 -12.52 17.73 4.59
CA ALA A 96 -13.76 16.94 4.64
C ALA A 96 -14.26 16.61 3.23
N LYS A 97 -14.27 17.60 2.32
CA LYS A 97 -14.57 17.38 0.90
C LYS A 97 -13.59 16.43 0.23
N GLY A 98 -12.29 16.54 0.55
CA GLY A 98 -11.27 15.62 0.08
C GLY A 98 -11.52 14.19 0.53
N LEU A 99 -11.93 13.97 1.78
CA LEU A 99 -12.25 12.64 2.30
C LEU A 99 -13.44 12.00 1.56
N GLU A 100 -14.50 12.76 1.27
CA GLU A 100 -15.63 12.26 0.47
C GLU A 100 -15.19 11.91 -0.96
N GLN A 101 -14.35 12.74 -1.58
CA GLN A 101 -13.78 12.43 -2.90
C GLN A 101 -12.92 11.15 -2.87
N LEU A 102 -12.14 10.94 -1.81
CA LEU A 102 -11.34 9.71 -1.64
C LEU A 102 -12.23 8.47 -1.51
N LYS A 103 -13.38 8.55 -0.84
CA LYS A 103 -14.35 7.44 -0.77
C LYS A 103 -14.87 7.08 -2.17
N VAL A 104 -15.22 8.08 -2.98
CA VAL A 104 -15.68 7.86 -4.36
C VAL A 104 -14.58 7.22 -5.21
N ILE A 105 -13.34 7.72 -5.10
CA ILE A 105 -12.18 7.15 -5.82
C ILE A 105 -11.92 5.70 -5.39
N ARG A 106 -12.10 5.38 -4.10
CA ARG A 106 -11.97 4.01 -3.59
C ARG A 106 -13.00 3.08 -4.20
N GLU A 107 -14.25 3.51 -4.35
CA GLU A 107 -15.29 2.72 -5.01
C GLU A 107 -15.00 2.56 -6.52
N ARG A 108 -14.51 3.60 -7.20
CA ARG A 108 -14.07 3.49 -8.61
C ARG A 108 -12.98 2.43 -8.78
N LEU A 109 -12.02 2.36 -7.87
CA LEU A 109 -10.94 1.36 -7.90
C LEU A 109 -11.46 -0.09 -7.78
N LYS A 110 -12.59 -0.31 -7.08
CA LYS A 110 -13.21 -1.64 -6.99
C LYS A 110 -13.69 -2.15 -8.35
N ASN A 111 -14.04 -1.24 -9.25
CA ASN A 111 -14.51 -1.54 -10.61
C ASN A 111 -13.42 -1.28 -11.66
N ALA A 112 -12.16 -1.10 -11.28
CA ALA A 112 -11.08 -0.90 -12.23
C ALA A 112 -10.72 -2.19 -12.97
N ARG A 113 -10.31 -2.08 -14.24
CA ARG A 113 -9.88 -3.19 -15.08
C ARG A 113 -8.42 -3.03 -15.53
N LEU A 114 -7.76 -4.14 -15.88
CA LEU A 114 -6.48 -4.10 -16.58
C LEU A 114 -6.70 -4.51 -18.03
N ASP A 115 -6.10 -3.77 -18.95
CA ASP A 115 -6.13 -4.11 -20.37
C ASP A 115 -5.06 -5.17 -20.71
N ASP A 116 -3.94 -5.22 -19.97
CA ASP A 116 -2.93 -6.27 -20.06
C ASP A 116 -3.13 -7.32 -18.95
N THR A 117 -3.48 -8.55 -19.34
CA THR A 117 -3.60 -9.71 -18.46
C THR A 117 -2.59 -10.81 -18.79
N SER A 118 -1.50 -10.47 -19.48
CA SER A 118 -0.44 -11.45 -19.77
C SER A 118 0.20 -11.96 -18.47
N SER A 119 0.70 -13.20 -18.51
CA SER A 119 1.34 -13.85 -17.36
C SER A 119 2.84 -13.53 -17.24
N GLU A 120 3.43 -12.89 -18.25
CA GLU A 120 4.85 -12.53 -18.29
C GLU A 120 5.00 -11.01 -18.31
N PHE A 121 5.41 -10.42 -17.19
CA PHE A 121 5.75 -8.99 -17.01
C PHE A 121 4.58 -8.00 -17.16
N GLN A 122 3.65 -7.99 -16.19
CA GLN A 122 2.55 -7.03 -16.13
C GLN A 122 3.04 -5.61 -15.78
N HIS A 123 3.02 -4.68 -16.74
CA HIS A 123 3.18 -3.25 -16.48
C HIS A 123 1.94 -2.47 -16.97
N PRO A 124 1.03 -2.05 -16.08
CA PRO A 124 -0.23 -1.37 -16.44
C PRO A 124 -0.08 0.01 -17.08
N ALA A 125 1.15 0.54 -17.19
CA ALA A 125 1.43 1.86 -17.74
C ALA A 125 2.13 1.72 -19.10
N ARG A 126 1.32 1.66 -20.16
CA ARG A 126 1.66 2.11 -21.52
C ARG A 126 0.50 2.94 -22.04
#